data_AF-A0A8D8QZ15-F1
#
_entry.id   AF-A0A8D8QZ15-F1
#
_cell.length_a   1.000
_cell.length_b   1.000
_cell.length_c   1.000
_cell.angle_alpha   90.00
_cell.angle_beta   90.00
_cell.angle_gamma   90.00
#
_symmetry.space_group_name_H-M   'P 1'
#
loop_
_entity.id
_entity.type
_entity.pdbx_description
1 polymer ?
#
loop_
_entity_poly.entity_id
_entity_poly.type
_entity_poly.pdbx_seq_one_letter_code
_entity_poly.pdbx_strand_id
1 'polypeptide(L)'
;MIILVVLVTLYPTTIPFLDRLHSNAESASMTVFFVLFFYCGEFLAECNLHLRIAAYNSGWYKCTNRTRRAVIIFMTRNQSMNYFTIFSIFRLEYDLMVRIFKGAYSFLNIVITMSASSKVG
;
A
#
# COMPACT_ATOMS: atom_id res chain seq x y z
N MET A 1 0.82 5.96 11.14
CA MET A 1 -0.65 5.90 10.91
C MET A 1 -1.30 4.67 11.50
N ILE A 2 -0.85 3.44 11.25
CA ILE A 2 -1.34 2.25 11.99
C ILE A 2 -1.01 2.33 13.49
N ILE A 3 0.12 2.96 13.84
CA ILE A 3 0.48 3.29 15.24
C ILE A 3 -0.55 4.25 15.88
N LEU A 4 -1.17 5.16 15.10
CA LEU A 4 -2.25 6.02 15.59
C LEU A 4 -3.56 5.24 15.76
N VAL A 5 -3.86 4.28 14.88
CA VAL A 5 -5.03 3.38 15.02
C VAL A 5 -4.96 2.62 16.33
N VAL A 6 -3.80 2.06 16.68
CA VAL A 6 -3.64 1.31 17.94
C VAL A 6 -3.55 2.24 19.16
N LEU A 7 -2.91 3.40 19.06
CA LEU A 7 -2.91 4.42 20.13
C LEU A 7 -4.30 4.97 20.43
N VAL A 8 -5.16 5.13 19.41
CA VAL A 8 -6.56 5.53 19.57
C VAL A 8 -7.37 4.41 20.22
N THR A 9 -7.14 3.13 19.86
CA THR A 9 -7.77 2.00 20.57
C THR A 9 -7.27 1.81 22.01
N LEU A 10 -6.06 2.29 22.32
CA LEU A 10 -5.46 2.28 23.66
C LEU A 10 -5.66 3.61 24.42
N TYR A 11 -6.34 4.60 23.84
CA TYR A 11 -6.64 5.88 24.49
C TYR A 11 -7.57 5.63 25.70
N PRO A 12 -7.34 6.27 26.86
CA PRO A 12 -7.89 5.83 28.12
C PRO A 12 -9.42 5.79 28.14
N THR A 13 -9.90 4.79 28.86
CA THR A 13 -11.27 4.31 29.05
C THR A 13 -12.19 5.29 29.81
N THR A 14 -12.31 6.55 29.36
CA THR A 14 -13.14 7.58 30.00
C THR A 14 -14.36 8.03 29.18
N ILE A 15 -14.48 7.56 27.93
CA ILE A 15 -15.51 8.00 26.97
C ILE A 15 -16.70 7.00 26.96
N PRO A 16 -17.98 7.45 26.84
CA PRO A 16 -19.15 6.57 26.73
C PRO A 16 -19.05 5.55 25.57
N PHE A 17 -19.78 4.44 25.68
CA PHE A 17 -19.71 3.30 24.73
C PHE A 17 -20.01 3.69 23.28
N LEU A 18 -20.97 4.61 23.04
CA LEU A 18 -21.39 5.03 21.71
C LEU A 18 -20.28 5.77 20.94
N ASP A 19 -19.55 6.66 21.62
CA ASP A 19 -18.42 7.41 21.02
C ASP A 19 -17.24 6.48 20.69
N ARG A 20 -17.02 5.45 21.50
CA ARG A 20 -16.01 4.42 21.20
C ARG A 20 -16.33 3.64 19.93
N LEU A 21 -17.60 3.31 19.70
CA LEU A 21 -18.01 2.64 18.47
C LEU A 21 -17.74 3.52 17.25
N HIS A 22 -18.05 4.82 17.34
CA HIS A 22 -17.79 5.77 16.26
C HIS A 22 -16.28 5.89 15.96
N SER A 23 -15.47 6.10 16.98
CA SER A 23 -14.00 6.22 16.85
C SER A 23 -13.34 4.93 16.33
N ASN A 24 -13.80 3.76 16.78
CA ASN A 24 -13.31 2.48 16.27
C ASN A 24 -13.73 2.24 14.81
N ALA A 25 -14.92 2.68 14.41
CA ALA A 25 -15.38 2.58 13.02
C ALA A 25 -14.55 3.47 12.09
N GLU A 26 -14.23 4.70 12.51
CA GLU A 26 -13.36 5.62 11.75
C GLU A 26 -11.97 5.02 11.54
N SER A 27 -11.36 4.47 12.61
CA SER A 27 -10.02 3.89 12.52
C SER A 27 -9.98 2.58 11.70
N ALA A 28 -11.04 1.77 11.76
CA ALA A 28 -11.19 0.61 10.88
C ALA A 28 -11.28 1.03 9.41
N SER A 29 -12.07 2.07 9.11
CA SER A 29 -12.21 2.63 7.77
C SER A 29 -10.86 3.07 7.19
N MET A 30 -10.05 3.81 7.96
CA MET A 30 -8.71 4.24 7.54
C MET A 30 -7.78 3.06 7.25
N THR A 31 -7.90 1.97 8.00
CA THR A 31 -7.10 0.75 7.78
C THR A 31 -7.49 0.07 6.46
N VAL A 32 -8.80 -0.03 6.17
CA VAL A 32 -9.30 -0.57 4.91
C VAL A 32 -8.83 0.27 3.72
N PHE A 33 -8.94 1.59 3.81
CA PHE A 33 -8.45 2.49 2.76
C PHE A 33 -6.95 2.31 2.50
N PHE A 34 -6.13 2.17 3.54
CA PHE A 34 -4.70 1.94 3.39
C PHE A 34 -4.42 0.62 2.64
N VAL A 35 -5.07 -0.48 3.03
CA VAL A 35 -4.88 -1.78 2.36
C VAL A 35 -5.36 -1.73 0.91
N LEU A 36 -6.51 -1.13 0.64
CA LEU A 36 -7.04 -0.96 -0.72
C LEU A 36 -6.10 -0.12 -1.59
N PHE A 37 -5.48 0.91 -1.02
CA PHE A 37 -4.55 1.76 -1.76
C PHE A 37 -3.28 1.01 -2.20
N PHE A 38 -2.71 0.19 -1.32
CA PHE A 38 -1.58 -0.69 -1.66
C PHE A 38 -2.00 -1.77 -2.67
N TYR A 39 -3.18 -2.36 -2.50
CA TYR A 39 -3.75 -3.33 -3.44
C TYR A 39 -3.89 -2.74 -4.85
N CYS A 40 -4.47 -1.54 -4.98
CA CYS A 40 -4.60 -0.85 -6.26
C CYS A 40 -3.25 -0.52 -6.90
N GLY A 41 -2.26 -0.12 -6.08
CA GLY A 41 -0.89 0.14 -6.56
C GLY A 41 -0.24 -1.09 -7.18
N GLU A 42 -0.34 -2.24 -6.50
CA GLU A 42 0.20 -3.50 -7.00
C GLU A 42 -0.56 -3.99 -8.24
N PHE A 43 -1.90 -3.99 -8.18
CA PHE A 43 -2.75 -4.42 -9.29
C PHE A 43 -2.47 -3.62 -10.56
N LEU A 44 -2.27 -2.30 -10.41
CA LEU A 44 -1.90 -1.44 -11.53
C LEU A 44 -0.52 -1.80 -12.10
N ALA A 45 0.45 -2.12 -11.24
CA ALA A 45 1.78 -2.55 -11.69
C ALA A 45 1.72 -3.87 -12.48
N GLU A 46 0.93 -4.84 -12.00
CA GLU A 46 0.69 -6.11 -12.66
C GLU A 46 -0.03 -5.92 -14.01
N CYS A 47 -1.07 -5.10 -14.07
CA CYS A 47 -1.77 -4.75 -15.31
C CYS A 47 -0.82 -4.13 -16.35
N ASN A 48 0.06 -3.24 -15.92
CA ASN A 48 1.07 -2.63 -16.81
C ASN A 48 2.06 -3.67 -17.35
N LEU A 49 2.47 -4.64 -16.53
CA LEU A 49 3.31 -5.75 -16.97
C LEU A 49 2.61 -6.60 -18.04
N HIS A 50 1.37 -7.00 -17.79
CA HIS A 50 0.58 -7.76 -18.77
C HIS A 50 0.37 -6.98 -20.07
N LEU A 51 0.10 -5.68 -19.98
CA LEU A 51 -0.07 -4.83 -21.15
C LEU A 51 1.21 -4.74 -21.99
N ARG A 52 2.39 -4.67 -21.37
CA ARG A 52 3.68 -4.70 -22.08
C ARG A 52 3.90 -6.04 -22.78
N ILE A 53 3.61 -7.15 -22.12
CA ILE A 53 3.74 -8.50 -22.69
C ILE A 53 2.79 -8.66 -23.88
N ALA A 54 1.52 -8.25 -23.71
CA ALA A 54 0.52 -8.28 -24.77
C ALA A 54 0.91 -7.40 -25.96
N ALA A 55 1.42 -6.19 -25.71
CA ALA A 55 1.94 -5.31 -26.76
C ALA A 55 3.09 -5.98 -27.52
N TYR A 56 4.03 -6.64 -26.81
CA TYR A 56 5.15 -7.34 -27.45
C TYR A 56 4.68 -8.51 -28.31
N ASN A 57 3.72 -9.28 -27.81
CA ASN A 57 3.13 -10.43 -28.49
C ASN A 57 2.05 -10.08 -29.52
N SER A 58 1.72 -8.80 -29.71
CA SER A 58 0.66 -8.35 -30.62
C SER A 58 0.95 -8.55 -32.12
N GLY A 59 2.15 -9.03 -32.48
CA GLY A 59 2.54 -9.16 -33.88
C GLY A 59 2.76 -7.82 -34.58
N TRP A 60 3.16 -6.79 -33.83
CA TRP A 60 3.36 -5.39 -34.27
C TRP A 60 4.21 -5.24 -35.55
N TYR A 61 5.10 -6.19 -35.83
CA TYR A 61 5.92 -6.25 -37.04
C TYR A 61 5.11 -6.59 -38.30
N LYS A 62 3.93 -7.20 -38.19
CA LYS A 62 3.02 -7.50 -39.32
C LYS A 62 2.01 -6.37 -39.58
N CYS A 63 1.91 -5.38 -38.70
CA CYS A 63 0.93 -4.30 -38.80
C CYS A 63 1.36 -3.19 -39.78
N THR A 64 0.41 -2.31 -40.13
CA THR A 64 0.67 -1.14 -40.99
C THR A 64 1.72 -0.20 -40.39
N ASN A 65 2.44 0.56 -41.22
CA ASN A 65 3.51 1.46 -40.74
C ASN A 65 3.04 2.45 -39.65
N ARG A 66 1.79 2.92 -39.70
CA ARG A 66 1.22 3.81 -38.69
C ARG A 66 1.03 3.12 -37.33
N THR A 67 0.45 1.92 -37.34
CA THR A 67 0.20 1.14 -36.11
C THR A 67 1.51 0.61 -35.51
N ARG A 68 2.44 0.17 -36.36
CA ARG A 68 3.79 -0.24 -35.95
C ARG A 68 4.50 0.87 -35.17
N ARG A 69 4.51 2.11 -35.69
CA ARG A 69 5.11 3.27 -35.01
C ARG A 69 4.44 3.56 -33.67
N ALA A 70 3.11 3.51 -33.62
CA ALA A 70 2.37 3.75 -32.38
C ALA A 70 2.70 2.70 -31.29
N VAL A 71 2.78 1.43 -31.66
CA VAL A 71 3.12 0.34 -30.73
C VAL A 71 4.57 0.45 -30.25
N ILE A 72 5.51 0.80 -31.14
CA ILE A 72 6.91 1.05 -30.74
C ILE A 72 6.99 2.23 -29.76
N ILE A 73 6.33 3.35 -30.04
CA ILE A 73 6.29 4.50 -29.12
C ILE A 73 5.70 4.08 -27.77
N PHE A 74 4.59 3.33 -27.78
CA PHE A 74 3.99 2.79 -26.57
C PHE A 74 4.98 1.93 -25.77
N MET A 75 5.67 0.99 -26.42
CA MET A 75 6.67 0.13 -25.77
C MET A 75 7.83 0.94 -25.19
N THR A 76 8.40 1.87 -25.97
CA THR A 76 9.54 2.69 -25.54
C THR A 76 9.17 3.57 -24.34
N ARG A 77 7.95 4.12 -24.31
CA ARG A 77 7.48 4.93 -23.18
C ARG A 77 7.17 4.10 -21.94
N ASN A 78 6.87 2.81 -22.08
CA ASN A 78 6.57 1.88 -20.99
C ASN A 78 7.75 0.95 -20.67
N GLN A 79 8.99 1.36 -20.95
CA GLN A 79 10.19 0.57 -20.62
C GLN A 79 10.50 0.56 -19.11
N SER A 80 10.23 1.66 -18.40
CA SER A 80 10.35 1.70 -16.95
C SER A 80 9.14 1.03 -16.30
N MET A 81 9.38 0.13 -15.34
CA MET A 81 8.32 -0.37 -14.45
C MET A 81 7.76 0.82 -13.68
N ASN A 82 6.57 1.27 -14.06
CA ASN A 82 5.85 2.32 -13.37
C ASN A 82 5.18 1.73 -12.13
N TYR A 83 5.99 1.34 -11.14
CA TYR A 83 5.46 1.23 -9.78
C TYR A 83 4.95 2.61 -9.41
N PHE A 84 3.73 2.70 -8.87
CA PHE A 84 3.23 3.97 -8.38
C PHE A 84 4.13 4.42 -7.23
N THR A 85 5.02 5.37 -7.51
CA THR A 85 5.99 5.88 -6.56
C THR A 85 5.44 7.11 -5.87
N ILE A 86 5.17 6.97 -4.58
CA ILE A 86 4.77 8.08 -3.73
C ILE A 86 6.01 8.84 -3.30
N PHE A 87 5.99 10.15 -3.54
CA PHE A 87 7.10 11.07 -3.26
C PHE A 87 8.45 10.61 -3.86
N SER A 88 8.42 9.83 -4.95
CA SER A 88 9.61 9.24 -5.60
C SER A 88 10.48 8.30 -4.73
N ILE A 89 10.06 7.99 -3.50
CA ILE A 89 10.83 7.19 -2.53
C ILE A 89 10.12 5.87 -2.23
N PHE A 90 8.78 5.89 -2.17
CA PHE A 90 7.99 4.74 -1.75
C PHE A 90 7.31 4.09 -2.94
N ARG A 91 7.71 2.86 -3.25
CA ARG A 91 6.97 2.02 -4.19
C ARG A 91 5.74 1.45 -3.47
N LEU A 92 4.56 1.68 -4.02
CA LEU A 92 3.35 0.98 -3.58
C LEU A 92 3.46 -0.49 -3.99
N GLU A 93 3.97 -1.29 -3.06
CA GLU A 93 4.15 -2.73 -3.20
C GLU A 93 3.78 -3.42 -1.88
N TYR A 94 3.35 -4.69 -1.95
CA TYR A 94 3.04 -5.46 -0.75
C TYR A 94 4.23 -5.59 0.20
N ASP A 95 5.47 -5.61 -0.30
CA ASP A 95 6.67 -5.64 0.53
C ASP A 95 6.77 -4.39 1.43
N LEU A 96 6.50 -3.20 0.89
CA LEU A 96 6.49 -1.97 1.70
C LEU A 96 5.39 -2.01 2.76
N MET A 97 4.20 -2.51 2.40
CA MET A 97 3.10 -2.68 3.33
C MET A 97 3.51 -3.58 4.51
N VAL A 98 4.08 -4.76 4.22
CA VAL A 98 4.54 -5.72 5.25
C VAL A 98 5.63 -5.11 6.13
N ARG A 99 6.58 -4.36 5.55
CA ARG A 99 7.62 -3.66 6.33
C ARG A 99 7.02 -2.65 7.31
N ILE A 100 6.02 -1.88 6.88
CA ILE A 100 5.31 -0.92 7.75
C ILE A 100 4.60 -1.66 8.90
N PHE A 101 3.87 -2.74 8.60
CA PHE A 101 3.21 -3.54 9.63
C PHE A 101 4.21 -4.16 10.61
N LYS A 102 5.30 -4.75 10.12
CA LYS A 102 6.35 -5.35 10.96
C LYS A 102 7.00 -4.30 11.87
N GLY A 103 7.29 -3.12 11.35
CA GLY A 103 7.80 -1.99 12.13
C GLY A 103 6.82 -1.56 13.23
N ALA A 104 5.54 -1.44 12.90
CA ALA A 104 4.49 -1.10 13.87
C ALA A 104 4.36 -2.16 14.97
N TYR A 105 4.29 -3.45 14.63
CA TYR A 105 4.24 -4.54 15.61
C TYR A 105 5.48 -4.57 16.52
N SER A 106 6.67 -4.39 15.95
CA SER A 106 7.91 -4.34 16.72
C SER A 106 7.89 -3.19 17.73
N PHE A 107 7.39 -2.02 17.33
CA PHE A 107 7.25 -0.87 18.22
C PHE A 107 6.25 -1.14 19.36
N LEU A 108 5.09 -1.74 19.05
CA LEU A 108 4.09 -2.10 20.06
C LEU A 108 4.64 -3.09 21.08
N ASN A 109 5.37 -4.10 20.61
CA ASN A 109 6.00 -5.06 21.50
C ASN A 109 6.94 -4.39 22.51
N ILE A 110 7.72 -3.40 22.08
CA ILE A 110 8.60 -2.62 22.97
C ILE A 110 7.79 -1.84 24.00
N VAL A 111 6.72 -1.16 23.59
CA VAL A 111 5.88 -0.38 24.51
C VAL A 111 5.21 -1.28 25.55
N ILE A 112 4.69 -2.45 25.12
CA ILE A 112 4.06 -3.42 26.02
C ILE A 112 5.07 -3.93 27.04
N THR A 113 6.27 -4.32 26.61
CA THR A 113 7.31 -4.82 27.53
C THR A 113 7.77 -3.75 28.52
N MET A 114 7.91 -2.50 28.08
CA MET A 114 8.24 -1.37 28.97
C MET A 114 7.14 -1.11 30.01
N SER A 115 5.87 -1.17 29.60
CA SER A 115 4.73 -0.98 30.51
C SER A 115 4.60 -2.12 31.54
N ALA A 116 4.96 -3.35 31.15
CA ALA A 116 4.97 -4.50 32.04
C ALA A 116 6.10 -4.39 33.08
N SER A 117 7.30 -3.94 32.66
CA SER A 117 8.43 -3.72 33.57
C SER A 117 8.14 -2.65 34.63
N SER A 118 7.32 -1.64 34.32
CA SER A 118 6.97 -0.57 35.25
C SER A 118 6.00 -1.00 36.37
N LYS A 119 5.33 -2.15 36.27
CA LYS A 119 4.37 -2.63 37.28
C LYS A 119 4.99 -3.59 38.30
N VAL A 120 6.24 -4.00 38.09
CA VAL A 120 6.95 -5.02 38.89
C VAL A 120 8.00 -4.42 39.83
N GLY A 121 8.33 -3.13 39.68
CA GLY A 121 9.16 -2.36 40.62
C GLY A 121 8.32 -1.37 41.42
#